data_AF-A0A392UNH2-F1
#
_entry.id   AF-A0A392UNH2-F1
#
_cell.length_a   1.000
_cell.length_b   1.000
_cell.length_c   1.000
_cell.angle_alpha   90.00
_cell.angle_beta   90.00
_cell.angle_gamma   90.00
#
_symmetry.space_group_name_H-M   'P 1'
#
loop_
_entity.id
_entity.type
_entity.pdbx_description
1 polymer ?
#
loop_
_entity_poly.entity_id
_entity_poly.type
_entity_poly.pdbx_seq_one_letter_code
_entity_poly.pdbx_strand_id
1 'polypeptide(L)' 'MGNLLEGFMVEIRYKDLQNATNNFSEKLGGGGFGSFFKGTFADSSVVAVKKLES' A
#
# COMPACT_ATOMS: atom_id res chain seq x y z
N MET A 1 -18.68 18.74 12.50
CA MET A 1 -18.50 18.68 11.04
C MET A 1 -17.51 17.57 10.75
N GLY A 2 -17.96 16.42 10.25
CA GLY A 2 -17.09 15.28 9.93
C GLY A 2 -16.22 15.60 8.70
N ASN A 3 -15.02 15.05 8.65
CA ASN A 3 -14.11 15.22 7.52
C ASN A 3 -14.77 14.67 6.25
N LEU A 4 -14.80 15.46 5.18
CA LEU A 4 -15.36 15.16 3.85
C LEU A 4 -14.68 13.96 3.12
N LEU A 5 -13.77 13.27 3.80
CA LEU A 5 -13.00 12.13 3.30
C LEU A 5 -13.46 10.78 3.92
N GLU A 6 -14.30 10.80 4.96
CA GLU A 6 -14.89 9.56 5.49
C GLU A 6 -15.96 9.04 4.54
N GLY A 7 -15.59 8.12 3.64
CA GLY A 7 -16.57 7.36 2.85
C GLY A 7 -16.20 7.04 1.41
N PHE A 8 -15.08 7.54 0.87
CA PHE A 8 -14.66 7.17 -0.50
C PHE A 8 -13.73 5.96 -0.46
N MET A 9 -14.25 4.77 -0.77
CA MET A 9 -13.40 3.63 -1.09
C MET A 9 -12.74 3.89 -2.44
N VAL A 10 -11.41 3.93 -2.45
CA VAL A 10 -10.63 4.03 -3.68
C VAL A 10 -10.24 2.62 -4.10
N GLU A 11 -10.64 2.23 -5.32
CA GLU A 11 -10.16 0.99 -5.91
C GLU A 11 -8.71 1.17 -6.37
N ILE A 12 -7.82 0.30 -5.88
CA ILE A 12 -6.43 0.22 -6.31
C ILE A 12 -6.17 -1.19 -6.80
N ARG A 13 -5.72 -1.33 -8.04
CA ARG A 13 -5.46 -2.65 -8.60
C ARG A 13 -4.14 -3.18 -8.04
N TYR A 14 -4.02 -4.51 -7.96
CA TYR A 14 -2.79 -5.14 -7.49
C TYR A 14 -1.54 -4.70 -8.28
N LYS A 15 -1.69 -4.47 -9.59
CA LYS A 15 -0.59 -3.99 -10.44
C LYS A 15 -0.13 -2.57 -10.07
N ASP A 16 -1.05 -1.72 -9.61
CA ASP A 16 -0.71 -0.37 -9.16
C ASP A 16 0.12 -0.45 -7.87
N LEU A 17 -0.23 -1.37 -6.95
CA LEU A 17 0.58 -1.66 -5.75
C LEU A 17 1.96 -2.23 -6.10
N GLN A 18 2.03 -3.14 -7.07
CA GLN A 18 3.31 -3.67 -7.55
C GLN A 18 4.20 -2.55 -8.09
N ASN A 19 3.66 -1.66 -8.92
CA ASN A 19 4.42 -0.55 -9.48
C ASN A 19 4.87 0.41 -8.38
N ALA A 20 3.96 0.80 -7.47
CA ALA A 20 4.27 1.71 -6.37
C ALA A 20 5.38 1.18 -5.44
N THR A 21 5.43 -0.15 -5.24
CA THR A 21 6.40 -0.81 -4.35
C THR A 21 7.62 -1.35 -5.09
N ASN A 22 7.78 -1.05 -6.39
CA ASN A 22 8.81 -1.62 -7.24
C ASN A 22 8.88 -3.16 -7.13
N ASN A 23 7.74 -3.81 -7.35
CA ASN A 23 7.50 -5.24 -7.14
C ASN A 23 7.85 -5.72 -5.72
N PHE A 24 7.44 -4.96 -4.70
CA PHE A 24 7.66 -5.28 -3.29
C PHE A 24 9.16 -5.40 -2.93
N SER A 25 10.03 -4.51 -3.45
CA SER A 25 11.48 -4.63 -3.27
C SER A 25 12.01 -4.16 -1.92
N GLU A 26 11.38 -3.15 -1.31
CA GLU A 26 11.82 -2.58 -0.03
C GLU A 26 10.92 -3.03 1.12
N LYS A 27 11.35 -4.08 1.84
CA LYS A 27 10.64 -4.60 3.01
C LYS A 27 10.91 -3.72 4.23
N LEU A 28 9.84 -3.21 4.83
CA LEU A 28 9.88 -2.40 6.05
C LEU A 28 9.80 -3.24 7.33
N GLY A 29 9.20 -4.43 7.23
CA GLY A 29 9.02 -5.35 8.36
C GLY A 29 8.07 -6.49 8.01
N GLY A 30 7.80 -7.38 8.97
CA GLY A 30 6.84 -8.48 8.80
C GLY A 30 6.53 -9.20 10.10
N GLY A 31 5.43 -9.95 10.11
CA GLY A 31 4.98 -10.78 11.23
C GLY A 31 4.06 -11.89 10.73
N GLY A 32 3.35 -12.58 11.64
CA GLY A 32 2.56 -13.78 11.31
C GLY A 32 1.43 -13.59 10.27
N PHE A 33 1.11 -12.36 9.88
CA PHE A 33 0.09 -12.05 8.87
C PHE A 33 0.67 -11.43 7.60
N GLY A 34 1.99 -11.54 7.37
CA GLY A 34 2.66 -11.10 6.16
C GLY A 34 3.65 -9.95 6.34
N SER A 35 4.02 -9.36 5.22
CA SER A 35 5.14 -8.41 5.09
C SER A 35 4.65 -7.02 4.69
N PHE A 36 5.29 -5.98 5.24
CA PHE A 36 5.06 -4.58 4.88
C PHE A 36 6.15 -4.09 3.93
N PHE A 37 5.76 -3.38 2.87
CA PHE A 37 6.67 -2.84 1.87
C PHE A 37 6.45 -1.36 1.68
N LYS A 38 7.52 -0.60 1.42
CA LYS A 38 7.42 0.80 1.07
C LYS A 38 6.90 0.94 -0.36
N GLY A 39 5.95 1.84 -0.55
CA GLY A 39 5.48 2.24 -1.88
C GLY A 39 5.43 3.75 -2.04
N THR A 40 5.54 4.21 -3.27
CA THR A 40 5.34 5.61 -3.66
C THR A 40 4.46 5.65 -4.90
N PHE A 41 3.30 6.31 -4.80
CA PHE A 41 2.40 6.51 -5.93
C PHE A 41 2.85 7.69 -6.80
N ALA A 42 2.25 7.83 -7.99
CA ALA A 42 2.62 8.87 -8.96
C ALA A 42 2.38 10.31 -8.46
N ASP A 43 1.44 10.49 -7.51
CA ASP A 43 1.18 11.74 -6.81
C ASP A 43 2.21 12.05 -5.70
N SER A 44 3.28 11.25 -5.60
CA SER A 44 4.29 11.28 -4.54
C SER A 44 3.81 10.85 -3.15
N SER A 45 2.58 10.33 -3.03
CA SER A 45 2.10 9.77 -1.76
C SER A 45 2.92 8.55 -1.36
N VAL A 46 3.51 8.59 -0.16
CA VAL A 46 4.29 7.49 0.41
C VAL A 46 3.39 6.61 1.27
N VAL A 47 3.42 5.30 1.04
CA VAL A 47 2.56 4.34 1.73
C VAL A 47 3.33 3.11 2.20
N ALA A 48 2.78 2.42 3.20
CA ALA A 48 3.16 1.06 3.54
C ALA A 48 2.12 0.09 2.98
N VAL A 49 2.52 -0.80 2.07
CA VAL A 49 1.65 -1.83 1.50
C VAL A 49 1.85 -3.13 2.27
N LYS A 50 0.78 -3.64 2.90
CA LYS A 50 0.79 -4.94 3.56
C LYS A 50 0.42 -6.04 2.57
N LYS A 51 1.35 -6.95 2.30
CA LYS A 51 1.09 -8.16 1.50
C LYS A 51 0.87 -9.34 2.44
N LEU A 52 -0.33 -9.91 2.41
CA LEU A 52 -0.64 -11.13 3.14
C LEU A 52 0.09 -12.31 2.50
N GLU A 53 0.64 -13.19 3.33
CA GLU A 53 1.29 -14.44 2.92
C GLU A 53 0.28 -15.58 3.08
N SER A 54 0.37 -16.61 2.22
CA SER A 54 -0.49 -17.80 2.22
C SER A 54 0.14 -18.93 3.01
#